data_AF-A0A392VB51-F1
#
_entry.id   AF-A0A392VB51-F1
#
_cell.length_a   1.000
_cell.length_b   1.000
_cell.length_c   1.000
_cell.angle_alpha   90.00
_cell.angle_beta   90.00
_cell.angle_gamma   90.00
#
_symmetry.space_group_name_H-M   'P 1'
#
loop_
_entity.id
_entity.type
_entity.pdbx_description
1 polymer ?
#
loop_
_entity_poly.entity_id
_entity_poly.type
_entity_poly.pdbx_seq_one_letter_code
_entity_poly.pdbx_strand_id
1 'polypeptide(L)' 'MNRNEAVFYEQYESHMKAQEEQRVAASASAAASAGSPIFTYSEFGLDDPGEFRNFMDPPASS' A
#
# COMPACT_ATOMS: atom_id res chain seq x y z
N MET A 1 12.79 2.12 -42.64
CA MET A 1 13.06 1.97 -41.20
C MET A 1 14.43 1.32 -41.03
N ASN A 2 15.32 1.95 -40.27
CA ASN A 2 16.62 1.36 -39.94
C ASN A 2 16.44 0.20 -38.94
N ARG A 3 17.33 -0.80 -38.97
CA ARG A 3 17.27 -1.91 -37.98
C ARG A 3 17.38 -1.41 -36.54
N ASN A 4 18.17 -0.38 -36.28
CA ASN A 4 18.27 0.23 -34.96
C ASN A 4 16.99 0.95 -34.54
N GLU A 5 16.29 1.60 -35.49
CA GLU A 5 14.99 2.22 -35.23
C GLU A 5 13.92 1.18 -34.88
N ALA A 6 13.90 0.05 -35.59
CA ALA A 6 12.96 -1.03 -35.32
C ALA A 6 13.16 -1.62 -33.90
N VAL A 7 14.41 -1.87 -33.53
CA VAL A 7 14.77 -2.37 -32.18
C VAL A 7 14.38 -1.35 -31.10
N PHE A 8 14.57 -0.06 -31.35
CA PHE A 8 14.19 0.98 -30.40
C PHE A 8 12.68 1.03 -30.16
N TYR A 9 11.87 0.96 -31.22
CA TYR A 9 10.41 0.96 -31.08
C TYR A 9 9.88 -0.30 -30.41
N GLU A 10 10.46 -1.47 -30.72
CA GLU A 10 10.08 -2.74 -30.09
C GLU A 10 10.40 -2.73 -28.58
N GLN A 11 11.57 -2.21 -28.21
CA GLN A 11 11.94 -2.08 -26.81
C GLN A 11 11.04 -1.06 -26.08
N TYR A 12 10.79 0.11 -26.69
CA TYR A 12 9.88 1.12 -26.16
C TYR A 12 8.46 0.56 -25.92
N GLU A 13 7.90 -0.14 -26.90
CA GLU A 13 6.60 -0.82 -26.79
C GLU A 13 6.58 -1.83 -25.65
N SER A 14 7.64 -2.64 -25.49
CA SER A 14 7.72 -3.64 -24.42
C SER A 14 7.76 -2.99 -23.03
N HIS A 15 8.52 -1.91 -22.87
CA HIS A 15 8.59 -1.14 -21.63
C HIS A 15 7.27 -0.46 -21.31
N MET A 16 6.61 0.14 -22.31
CA MET A 16 5.32 0.80 -22.13
C MET A 16 4.25 -0.21 -21.71
N LYS A 17 4.19 -1.39 -22.34
CA LYS A 17 3.26 -2.45 -21.96
C LYS A 17 3.49 -2.95 -20.53
N ALA A 18 4.74 -3.21 -20.16
CA ALA A 18 5.07 -3.66 -18.81
C ALA A 18 4.72 -2.59 -17.75
N GLN A 19 4.95 -1.31 -18.05
CA GLN A 19 4.61 -0.22 -17.15
C GLN A 19 3.09 -0.03 -17.01
N GLU A 20 2.34 -0.16 -18.12
CA GLU A 20 0.88 -0.11 -18.13
C GLU A 20 0.30 -1.24 -17.27
N GLU A 21 0.79 -2.46 -17.45
CA GLU A 21 0.37 -3.64 -16.68
C GLU A 21 0.67 -3.49 -15.18
N GLN A 22 1.84 -2.97 -14.82
CA GLN A 22 2.16 -2.64 -13.44
C GLN A 22 1.25 -1.55 -12.86
N ARG A 23 0.92 -0.50 -13.64
CA ARG A 23 -0.01 0.54 -13.19
C ARG A 23 -1.40 -0.03 -12.95
N VAL A 24 -1.90 -0.88 -13.84
CA VAL A 24 -3.20 -1.55 -13.67
C VAL A 24 -3.19 -2.46 -12.44
N ALA A 25 -2.13 -3.25 -12.24
CA ALA A 25 -2.00 -4.10 -11.06
C ALA A 25 -1.94 -3.30 -9.75
N ALA A 26 -1.19 -2.20 -9.74
CA ALA A 26 -1.11 -1.30 -8.59
C ALA A 26 -2.46 -0.63 -8.30
N SER A 27 -3.18 -0.17 -9.32
CA SER A 27 -4.52 0.41 -9.17
C SER A 27 -5.55 -0.62 -8.67
N ALA A 28 -5.50 -1.86 -9.16
CA ALA A 28 -6.36 -2.93 -8.68
C ALA A 28 -6.06 -3.29 -7.21
N SER A 29 -4.77 -3.34 -6.84
CA SER A 29 -4.34 -3.53 -5.45
C SER A 29 -4.81 -2.39 -4.54
N ALA A 30 -4.68 -1.14 -4.99
CA ALA A 30 -5.17 0.03 -4.27
C ALA A 30 -6.70 -0.02 -4.07
N ALA A 31 -7.46 -0.43 -5.10
CA ALA A 31 -8.90 -0.63 -4.99
C ALA A 31 -9.27 -1.76 -4.01
N ALA A 32 -8.49 -2.85 -3.95
CA ALA A 32 -8.67 -3.90 -2.94
C ALA A 32 -8.32 -3.42 -1.52
N SER A 33 -7.31 -2.55 -1.38
CA SER A 33 -6.94 -1.92 -0.10
C SER A 33 -7.94 -0.86 0.37
N ALA A 34 -8.85 -0.38 -0.49
CA ALA A 34 -9.91 0.55 -0.12
C ALA A 34 -10.96 -0.08 0.84
N GLY A 35 -10.93 -1.41 1.03
CA GLY A 35 -11.68 -2.13 2.05
C GLY A 35 -10.89 -2.38 3.35
N SER A 36 -9.74 -1.73 3.56
CA SER A 36 -8.98 -1.88 4.80
C SER A 36 -9.81 -1.39 5.98
N PRO A 37 -9.91 -2.16 7.09
CA PRO A 37 -10.63 -1.71 8.26
C PRO A 37 -10.06 -0.37 8.74
N ILE A 38 -10.93 0.64 8.80
CA ILE A 38 -10.59 1.92 9.40
C ILE A 38 -10.73 1.74 10.90
N PHE A 39 -9.58 1.63 11.57
CA PHE A 39 -9.54 1.74 13.01
C PHE A 39 -9.49 3.21 13.39
N THR A 40 -10.34 3.62 14.33
CA THR A 40 -10.35 4.99 14.85
C THR A 40 -9.41 5.12 16.05
N TYR A 41 -8.92 6.32 16.32
CA TYR A 41 -8.07 6.59 17.48
C TYR A 41 -8.77 6.20 18.80
N SER A 42 -10.09 6.37 18.85
CA SER A 42 -10.95 5.98 19.97
C SER A 42 -11.05 4.45 20.15
N GLU A 43 -10.99 3.67 19.08
CA GLU A 43 -11.03 2.19 19.15
C GLU A 43 -9.77 1.60 19.79
N PHE A 44 -8.63 2.28 19.67
CA PHE A 44 -7.40 1.91 20.36
C PHE A 44 -7.30 2.47 21.77
N GLY A 45 -8.32 3.17 22.27
CA GLY A 45 -8.26 3.84 23.58
C GLY A 45 -7.16 4.90 23.67
N LEU A 46 -6.69 5.42 22.52
CA LEU A 46 -5.62 6.41 22.48
C LEU A 46 -6.15 7.84 22.68
N ASP A 47 -7.45 8.07 22.45
CA ASP A 47 -8.16 9.33 22.76
C ASP A 47 -8.20 9.62 24.26
N ASP A 48 -8.16 8.59 25.12
CA ASP A 48 -8.15 8.74 26.56
C ASP A 48 -6.78 8.35 27.15
N PRO A 49 -6.01 9.31 27.69
CA PRO A 49 -4.69 9.03 28.25
C PRO A 49 -4.74 8.15 29.51
N GLY A 50 -5.91 7.95 30.11
CA GLY A 50 -6.12 7.02 31.24
C GLY A 50 -6.12 5.56 30.78
N GLU A 51 -6.94 5.23 29.78
CA GLU A 51 -7.02 3.87 29.21
C GLU A 51 -5.72 3.41 28.56
N PHE A 52 -5.02 4.28 27.81
CA PHE A 52 -3.71 3.95 27.26
C PHE A 52 -2.68 3.60 28.35
N ARG A 53 -2.79 4.23 29.51
CA ARG A 53 -1.89 4.00 30.65
C ARG A 53 -2.18 2.67 31.33
N ASN A 54 -3.45 2.29 31.47
CA ASN A 54 -3.85 0.96 31.96
C ASN A 54 -3.35 -0.16 31.04
N PHE A 55 -3.33 0.06 29.72
CA PHE A 55 -2.77 -0.90 28.77
C PHE A 55 -1.25 -1.07 28.91
N MET A 56 -0.54 0.03 29.18
CA MET A 56 0.92 0.04 29.32
C MET A 56 1.40 -0.37 30.71
N ASP A 57 0.52 -0.40 31.72
CA ASP A 57 0.86 -0.87 33.06
C ASP A 57 0.91 -2.40 33.05
N PRO A 58 2.10 -3.01 33.28
CA PRO A 58 2.18 -4.45 33.38
C PRO A 58 1.38 -4.92 34.60
N PRO A 59 0.69 -6.09 34.52
CA PRO A 59 -0.03 -6.61 35.67
C PRO A 59 0.94 -6.73 36.85
N ALA A 60 0.51 -6.26 38.02
CA ALA A 60 1.33 -6.29 39.22
C ALA A 60 1.85 -7.72 39.42
N SER A 61 3.16 -7.89 39.32
CA SER A 61 3.83 -9.17 39.57
C SER A 61 3.51 -9.61 41.00
N SER A 62 2.75 -10.70 41.15
CA SER A 62 2.49 -11.35 42.43
C SER A 62 3.65 -12.22 42.88
#